data_AF-A0A956R3T7-F1
#
_entry.id   AF-A0A956R3T7-F1
#
_cell.length_a   1.000
_cell.length_b   1.000
_cell.length_c   1.000
_cell.angle_alpha   90.00
_cell.angle_beta   90.00
_cell.angle_gamma   90.00
#
_symmetry.space_group_name_H-M   'P 1'
#
loop_
_entity.id
_entity.type
_entity.pdbx_description
1 polymer ?
#
loop_
_entity_poly.entity_id
_entity_poly.type
_entity_poly.pdbx_seq_one_letter_code
_entity_poly.pdbx_strand_id
1 'polypeptide(L)'
;FDFESRDGEILDYATWSLDLTAEAPAWTEEYRFSSAYGQDRYDVAHVAAVRQAIHDDAEVRGKYERFYAAGNPDAGQISDDNWRGYWCGSAAISPDDFARCWCE
;
A
#
# COMPACT_ATOMS: atom_id res chain seq x y z
N PHE A 1 -6.97 -9.51 7.94
CA PHE A 1 -7.84 -8.36 8.23
C PHE A 1 -8.47 -8.58 9.59
N ASP A 2 -8.54 -7.52 10.37
CA ASP A 2 -9.21 -7.47 11.65
C ASP A 2 -10.49 -6.66 11.48
N PHE A 3 -11.60 -7.13 12.05
CA PHE A 3 -12.93 -6.53 11.84
C PHE A 3 -13.71 -6.44 13.15
N GLU A 4 -14.60 -5.47 13.26
CA GLU A 4 -15.63 -5.46 14.28
C GLU A 4 -16.69 -6.53 13.95
N SER A 5 -16.91 -7.43 14.90
CA SER A 5 -17.84 -8.56 14.76
C SER A 5 -19.30 -8.15 14.58
N ARG A 6 -19.67 -6.98 15.11
CA ARG A 6 -21.06 -6.51 15.15
C ARG A 6 -21.58 -6.04 13.79
N ASP A 7 -20.76 -5.29 13.06
CA ASP A 7 -21.17 -4.56 11.85
C ASP A 7 -20.19 -4.75 10.67
N GLY A 8 -19.08 -5.47 10.87
CA GLY A 8 -18.12 -5.77 9.83
C GLY A 8 -17.21 -4.60 9.47
N GLU A 9 -17.14 -3.54 10.31
CA GLU A 9 -16.16 -2.46 10.12
C GLU A 9 -14.75 -3.06 10.06
N ILE A 10 -13.98 -2.70 9.03
CA ILE A 10 -12.58 -3.12 8.93
C ILE A 10 -11.77 -2.25 9.87
N LEU A 11 -11.05 -2.89 10.80
CA LEU A 11 -10.26 -2.19 11.81
C LEU A 11 -8.81 -2.06 11.37
N ASP A 12 -8.25 -3.13 10.80
CA ASP A 12 -6.85 -3.17 10.40
C ASP A 12 -6.58 -4.36 9.44
N TYR A 13 -5.36 -4.45 8.92
CA TYR A 13 -4.88 -5.68 8.29
C TYR A 13 -3.39 -5.88 8.48
N ALA A 14 -2.98 -7.15 8.46
CA ALA A 14 -1.59 -7.56 8.37
C ALA A 14 -1.37 -8.29 7.04
N THR A 15 -0.29 -7.94 6.36
CA THR A 15 0.22 -8.64 5.18
C THR A 15 1.33 -9.57 5.63
N TRP A 16 1.38 -10.75 5.02
CA TRP A 16 2.40 -11.76 5.29
C TRP A 16 3.16 -12.06 4.01
N SER A 17 4.48 -12.20 4.12
CA SER A 17 5.37 -12.50 3.00
C SER A 17 6.14 -13.78 3.24
N LEU A 18 6.54 -14.43 2.15
CA LEU A 18 7.40 -15.61 2.14
C LEU A 18 8.66 -15.28 1.36
N ASP A 19 9.83 -15.34 2.01
CA ASP A 19 11.11 -15.20 1.33
C ASP A 19 11.41 -16.50 0.56
N LEU A 20 11.30 -16.41 -0.77
CA LEU A 20 11.53 -17.53 -1.68
C LEU A 20 13.02 -17.86 -1.89
N THR A 21 13.93 -17.01 -1.40
CA THR A 21 15.38 -17.22 -1.51
C THR A 21 15.96 -17.97 -0.31
N ALA A 22 15.22 -18.04 0.80
CA ALA A 22 15.64 -18.74 2.01
C ALA A 22 15.73 -20.26 1.80
N GLU A 23 16.71 -20.92 2.45
CA GLU A 23 16.89 -22.37 2.40
C GLU A 23 15.69 -23.14 2.97
N ALA A 24 15.05 -22.57 3.99
CA ALA A 24 13.81 -23.06 4.59
C ALA A 24 12.80 -21.92 4.70
N PRO A 25 12.02 -21.63 3.63
CA PRO A 25 11.08 -20.52 3.62
C PRO A 25 10.02 -20.64 4.71
N ALA A 26 9.80 -19.54 5.43
CA ALA A 26 8.75 -19.43 6.44
C ALA A 26 7.97 -18.14 6.25
N TRP A 27 6.66 -18.22 6.44
CA TRP A 27 5.79 -17.04 6.43
C TRP A 27 6.15 -16.14 7.61
N THR A 28 6.31 -14.85 7.32
CA THR A 28 6.56 -13.81 8.32
C THR A 28 5.60 -12.65 8.07
N GLU A 29 5.21 -11.95 9.14
CA GLU A 29 4.44 -10.73 8.99
C GLU A 29 5.32 -9.68 8.30
N GLU A 30 4.86 -9.15 7.16
CA GLU A 30 5.56 -8.11 6.41
C GLU A 30 5.27 -6.75 7.04
N TYR A 31 3.98 -6.46 7.24
CA TYR A 31 3.54 -5.25 7.92
C TYR A 31 2.09 -5.36 8.37
N ARG A 32 1.73 -4.45 9.27
CA ARG A 32 0.37 -4.14 9.67
C ARG A 32 0.07 -2.68 9.33
N PHE A 33 -1.09 -2.37 8.75
CA PHE A 33 -1.36 -1.05 8.20
C PHE A 33 -1.26 0.06 9.25
N SER A 34 -1.90 -0.14 10.39
CA SER A 34 -1.89 0.82 11.51
C SER A 34 -0.46 1.19 11.95
N SER A 35 0.39 0.20 12.17
CA SER A 35 1.78 0.41 12.62
C SER A 35 2.69 0.92 11.49
N ALA A 36 2.50 0.46 10.26
CA ALA A 36 3.34 0.85 9.12
C ALA A 36 3.14 2.30 8.70
N TYR A 37 1.90 2.81 8.79
CA TYR A 37 1.53 4.15 8.34
C TYR A 37 1.11 5.09 9.47
N GLY A 38 1.25 4.67 10.74
CA GLY A 38 0.92 5.49 11.91
C GLY A 38 -0.54 5.89 11.97
N GLN A 39 -1.45 5.00 11.58
CA GLN A 39 -2.90 5.22 11.59
C GLN A 39 -3.54 4.40 12.70
N ASP A 40 -4.64 4.90 13.28
CA ASP A 40 -5.34 4.18 14.35
C ASP A 40 -6.28 3.08 13.83
N ARG A 41 -6.66 3.11 12.54
CA ARG A 41 -7.54 2.13 11.89
C ARG A 41 -7.41 2.12 10.36
N TYR A 42 -7.93 1.09 9.72
CA TYR A 42 -8.06 0.96 8.27
C TYR A 42 -9.49 1.28 7.79
N ASP A 43 -9.78 2.57 7.59
CA ASP A 43 -11.03 3.04 6.99
C ASP A 43 -10.76 4.01 5.82
N VAL A 44 -11.83 4.51 5.18
CA VAL A 44 -11.73 5.43 4.03
C VAL A 44 -10.96 6.71 4.38
N ALA A 45 -11.16 7.28 5.57
CA ALA A 45 -10.52 8.54 5.95
C ALA A 45 -9.01 8.35 6.18
N HIS A 46 -8.63 7.27 6.88
CA HIS A 46 -7.23 6.95 7.16
C HIS A 46 -6.49 6.49 5.90
N VAL A 47 -7.13 5.71 5.02
CA VAL A 47 -6.55 5.36 3.71
C VAL A 47 -6.34 6.60 2.86
N ALA A 48 -7.27 7.57 2.86
CA ALA A 48 -7.08 8.83 2.15
C ALA A 48 -5.92 9.66 2.73
N ALA A 49 -5.76 9.69 4.06
CA ALA A 49 -4.63 10.35 4.72
C ALA A 49 -3.29 9.69 4.36
N VAL A 50 -3.22 8.35 4.38
CA VAL A 50 -2.03 7.60 3.96
C VAL A 50 -1.72 7.85 2.49
N ARG A 51 -2.74 7.85 1.62
CA ARG A 51 -2.56 8.17 0.20
C ARG A 51 -1.94 9.56 0.04
N GLN A 52 -2.45 10.58 0.74
CA GLN A 52 -1.86 11.92 0.69
C GLN A 52 -0.41 11.91 1.19
N ALA A 53 -0.12 11.21 2.29
CA ALA A 53 1.24 11.09 2.82
C ALA A 53 2.21 10.39 1.85
N ILE A 54 1.74 9.37 1.12
CA ILE A 54 2.52 8.71 0.05
C ILE A 54 2.91 9.71 -1.06
N HIS A 55 2.07 10.71 -1.34
CA HIS A 55 2.39 11.74 -2.32
C HIS A 55 3.35 12.81 -1.78
N ASP A 56 3.16 13.23 -0.53
CA ASP A 56 3.85 14.37 0.04
C ASP A 56 5.18 14.01 0.73
N ASP A 57 5.36 12.75 1.14
CA ASP A 57 6.51 12.26 1.91
C ASP A 57 7.20 11.08 1.20
N ALA A 58 8.47 11.29 0.82
CA ALA A 58 9.28 10.30 0.13
C ALA A 58 9.58 9.04 0.98
N GLU A 59 9.65 9.16 2.31
CA GLU A 59 9.83 7.99 3.19
C GLU A 59 8.57 7.12 3.20
N VAL A 60 7.40 7.75 3.26
CA VAL A 60 6.11 7.04 3.20
C VAL A 60 5.92 6.42 1.82
N ARG A 61 6.28 7.13 0.74
CA ARG A 61 6.33 6.55 -0.61
C ARG A 61 7.26 5.34 -0.70
N GLY A 62 8.46 5.42 -0.14
CA GLY A 62 9.40 4.30 -0.12
C GLY A 62 8.91 3.08 0.68
N LYS A 63 8.06 3.27 1.69
CA LYS A 63 7.34 2.17 2.37
C LYS A 63 6.32 1.54 1.43
N TYR A 64 5.49 2.36 0.79
CA TYR A 64 4.50 1.88 -0.19
C TYR A 64 5.15 1.08 -1.32
N GLU A 65 6.23 1.60 -1.91
CA GLU A 65 6.93 0.95 -3.03
C GLU A 65 7.47 -0.44 -2.65
N ARG A 66 8.03 -0.56 -1.44
CA ARG A 66 8.51 -1.83 -0.88
C ARG A 66 7.38 -2.83 -0.66
N PHE A 67 6.30 -2.40 -0.01
CA PHE A 67 5.16 -3.27 0.28
C PHE A 67 4.39 -3.67 -0.99
N TYR A 68 4.35 -2.81 -2.00
CA TYR A 68 3.75 -3.12 -3.29
C TYR A 68 4.46 -4.31 -3.99
N ALA A 69 5.75 -4.51 -3.70
CA ALA A 69 6.55 -5.64 -4.16
C ALA A 69 6.62 -6.82 -3.19
N ALA A 70 5.80 -6.84 -2.13
CA ALA A 70 5.87 -7.84 -1.05
C ALA A 70 7.29 -8.00 -0.48
N GLY A 71 8.02 -6.88 -0.35
CA GLY A 71 9.36 -6.86 0.20
C GLY A 71 10.47 -7.35 -0.74
N ASN A 72 10.16 -7.71 -1.98
CA ASN A 72 11.16 -8.15 -2.95
C ASN A 72 12.08 -6.99 -3.38
N PRO A 73 13.38 -7.00 -2.98
CA PRO A 73 14.30 -5.89 -3.29
C PRO A 73 14.64 -5.80 -4.78
N ASP A 74 14.47 -6.89 -5.53
CA ASP A 74 14.82 -6.98 -6.94
C ASP A 74 13.64 -6.72 -7.87
N ALA A 75 12.45 -6.46 -7.33
CA ALA A 75 11.25 -6.27 -8.16
C ALA A 75 11.37 -5.06 -9.09
N GLY A 76 11.96 -3.96 -8.61
CA GLY A 76 12.19 -2.73 -9.39
C GLY A 76 10.96 -2.19 -10.13
N GLN A 77 9.75 -2.53 -9.67
CA GLN A 77 8.53 -2.37 -10.47
C GLN A 77 7.99 -0.95 -10.45
N ILE A 78 8.24 -0.18 -9.38
CA ILE A 78 7.90 1.24 -9.29
C ILE A 78 9.18 2.04 -9.46
N SER A 79 9.15 2.97 -10.40
CA SER A 79 10.20 3.96 -10.67
C SER A 79 9.56 5.32 -10.86
N ASP A 80 10.37 6.39 -10.92
CA ASP A 80 9.83 7.73 -11.19
C ASP A 80 9.15 7.84 -12.55
N ASP A 81 9.58 7.03 -13.54
CA ASP A 81 9.02 7.02 -14.88
C ASP A 81 7.59 6.42 -14.94
N ASN A 82 7.26 5.52 -14.00
CA ASN A 82 5.95 4.85 -13.99
C ASN A 82 5.10 5.13 -12.73
N TRP A 83 5.65 5.88 -11.76
CA TRP A 83 5.00 6.25 -10.50
C TRP A 83 3.59 6.78 -10.69
N ARG A 84 3.40 7.65 -11.69
CA ARG A 84 2.11 8.28 -11.98
C ARG A 84 1.00 7.25 -12.24
N GLY A 85 1.33 6.10 -12.83
CA GLY A 85 0.37 5.03 -13.09
C GLY A 85 -0.15 4.38 -11.83
N TYR A 86 0.78 4.07 -10.92
CA TYR A 86 0.44 3.56 -9.60
C TYR A 86 -0.35 4.58 -8.78
N TRP A 87 0.08 5.83 -8.80
CA TRP A 87 -0.59 6.92 -8.09
C TRP A 87 -2.03 7.13 -8.57
N CYS A 88 -2.24 7.26 -9.87
CA CYS A 88 -3.57 7.45 -10.43
C CYS A 88 -4.43 6.20 -10.28
N GLY A 89 -3.86 5.01 -10.53
CA GLY A 89 -4.57 3.74 -10.42
C GLY A 89 -5.08 3.43 -9.01
N SER A 90 -4.44 3.98 -7.97
CA SER A 90 -4.86 3.77 -6.58
C SER A 90 -6.18 4.44 -6.18
N ALA A 91 -6.64 5.47 -6.91
CA ALA A 91 -7.85 6.23 -6.55
C ALA A 91 -8.75 6.63 -7.72
N ALA A 92 -8.20 6.75 -8.93
CA ALA A 92 -8.95 7.10 -10.12
C ALA A 92 -9.47 5.82 -10.80
N ILE A 93 -10.57 5.29 -10.27
CA ILE A 93 -11.09 3.95 -10.63
C ILE A 93 -11.81 3.94 -11.99
N SER A 94 -12.33 5.08 -12.45
CA SER A 94 -12.96 5.18 -13.77
C SER A 94 -11.94 5.54 -14.86
N PRO A 95 -12.18 5.15 -16.13
CA PRO A 95 -11.31 5.54 -17.24
C PRO A 95 -11.13 7.05 -17.37
N ASP A 96 -12.22 7.82 -17.20
CA ASP A 96 -12.20 9.28 -17.34
C ASP A 96 -11.45 9.97 -16.19
N ASP A 97 -11.58 9.47 -14.96
CA ASP A 97 -10.82 10.01 -13.82
C ASP A 97 -9.35 9.62 -13.90
N PHE A 98 -9.04 8.39 -14.33
CA PHE A 98 -7.66 7.97 -14.52
C PHE A 98 -6.98 8.80 -15.60
N ALA A 99 -7.64 8.98 -16.75
CA ALA A 99 -7.11 9.78 -17.84
C ALA A 99 -6.85 11.23 -17.40
N ARG A 100 -7.74 11.80 -16.58
CA ARG A 100 -7.54 13.14 -16.00
C ARG A 100 -6.31 13.20 -15.09
N CYS A 101 -6.22 12.30 -14.11
CA CYS A 101 -5.06 12.23 -13.21
C CYS A 101 -3.74 11.98 -13.95
N TRP A 102 -3.74 11.13 -14.99
CA TRP A 102 -2.53 10.78 -15.72
C TRP A 102 -2.01 11.95 -16.58
N CYS A 103 -2.92 12.75 -17.15
CA CYS A 103 -2.58 13.84 -18.06
C CYS A 103 -2.27 15.18 -17.38
N GLU A 104 -2.61 15.35 -16.10
CA GLU A 104 -2.24 16.50 -15.26
C GLU A 104 -0.76 16.47 -14.88
#